data_AF-A0A9D2D0I1-F1
#
_entry.id   AF-A0A9D2D0I1-F1
#
_cell.length_a   1.000
_cell.length_b   1.000
_cell.length_c   1.000
_cell.angle_alpha   90.00
_cell.angle_beta   90.00
_cell.angle_gamma   90.00
#
_symmetry.space_group_name_H-M   'P 1'
#
loop_
_entity.id
_entity.type
_entity.pdbx_description
1 polymer ?
#
loop_
_entity_poly.entity_id
_entity_poly.type
_entity_poly.pdbx_seq_one_letter_code
_entity_poly.pdbx_strand_id
1 'polypeptide(L)'
;MKKATRIITLAMSFTFLSALCACGQSTETENKVTHSEFYYSEADYSAADEYLRANGYPESFIANTGNQTKTALKTAGAVYNASASREDAYNESTYSGRWNGFSYSITVSDASDKEDNVSKKYLTLNWAWNAERSSPNDIAIIEHDPLFAVSLSEMILEISGTGQLQESVIPPDSQAASLPETQTGTFVLLQGENISVSTAPESGVEVQIPQVGGCMLNKYFAPSPADSSMPYGTYLLNEDQYRGSFTIAVTCHDKSGDLSAAAACFKIPYEHGFLTSNDISCNFNLFLK
;
A
#
# COMPACT_ATOMS: atom_id res chain seq x y z
N MET A 1 -42.85 -3.09 9.94
CA MET A 1 -41.94 -2.99 8.79
C MET A 1 -40.79 -2.07 9.14
N LYS A 2 -39.56 -2.59 9.01
CA LYS A 2 -38.23 -1.94 8.99
C LYS A 2 -37.91 -0.93 10.10
N LYS A 3 -37.30 -1.45 11.17
CA LYS A 3 -36.49 -0.68 12.12
C LYS A 3 -35.20 -0.25 11.42
N ALA A 4 -34.88 1.03 11.55
CA ALA A 4 -33.59 1.60 11.22
C ALA A 4 -32.52 0.99 12.15
N THR A 5 -31.57 0.24 11.59
CA THR A 5 -30.37 -0.19 12.30
C THR A 5 -29.31 0.88 12.09
N ARG A 6 -29.01 1.61 13.17
CA ARG A 6 -27.87 2.52 13.26
C ARG A 6 -26.59 1.69 13.15
N ILE A 7 -25.74 2.03 12.19
CA ILE A 7 -24.36 1.56 12.08
C ILE A 7 -23.61 2.18 13.25
N ILE A 8 -23.13 1.35 14.19
CA ILE A 8 -22.17 1.76 15.21
C ILE A 8 -20.81 1.39 14.66
N THR A 9 -20.17 2.36 14.00
CA THR A 9 -18.74 2.38 13.73
C THR A 9 -18.04 2.66 15.07
N LEU A 10 -17.44 1.66 15.71
CA LEU A 10 -16.48 1.92 16.79
C LEU A 10 -15.09 1.94 16.18
N ALA A 11 -14.73 3.10 15.63
CA ALA A 11 -13.35 3.43 15.31
C ALA A 11 -12.58 3.62 16.61
N MET A 12 -11.61 2.75 16.88
CA MET A 12 -10.46 3.11 17.72
C MET A 12 -9.26 3.29 16.81
N SER A 13 -9.26 4.42 16.10
CA SER A 13 -8.11 4.97 15.42
C SER A 13 -7.12 5.47 16.48
N PHE A 14 -6.04 4.74 16.71
CA PHE A 14 -4.83 5.33 17.30
C PHE A 14 -3.87 5.64 16.16
N THR A 15 -4.00 6.85 15.63
CA THR A 15 -3.00 7.49 14.79
C THR A 15 -1.81 7.88 15.67
N PHE A 16 -0.71 7.13 15.55
CA PHE A 16 0.64 7.62 15.87
C PHE A 16 1.65 6.88 14.98
N LEU A 17 1.72 7.26 13.70
CA LEU A 17 2.88 6.96 12.86
C LEU A 17 3.88 8.13 12.91
N SER A 18 4.15 8.63 14.12
CA SER A 18 5.07 9.75 14.35
C SER A 18 5.70 9.66 15.74
N ALA A 19 6.73 8.81 15.87
CA ALA A 19 7.94 9.01 16.68
C ALA A 19 8.61 7.66 16.99
N LEU A 20 9.63 7.27 16.21
CA LEU A 20 10.60 6.28 16.65
C LEU A 20 11.91 7.00 17.01
N CYS A 21 12.12 7.08 18.33
CA CYS A 21 13.38 7.03 19.05
C CYS A 21 14.60 7.79 18.49
N ALA A 22 14.67 9.09 18.79
CA ALA A 22 15.94 9.74 19.09
C ALA A 22 16.09 9.84 20.62
N CYS A 23 16.98 9.01 21.18
CA CYS A 23 17.84 9.23 22.37
C CYS A 23 18.14 7.89 23.07
N GLY A 24 19.43 7.55 23.12
CA GLY A 24 19.91 6.26 23.58
C GLY A 24 19.84 6.02 25.08
N GLN A 25 19.59 4.75 25.43
CA GLN A 25 20.22 3.98 26.51
C GLN A 25 19.82 2.51 26.33
N SER A 26 20.79 1.59 26.31
CA SER A 26 20.58 0.13 26.30
C SER A 26 19.74 -0.28 27.52
N THR A 27 18.76 -1.19 27.46
CA THR A 27 18.82 -2.64 27.18
C THR A 27 17.38 -3.17 27.11
N GLU A 28 17.13 -4.16 26.27
CA GLU A 28 15.81 -4.71 25.90
C GLU A 28 14.93 -3.72 25.13
N THR A 29 14.98 -3.83 23.80
CA THR A 29 13.99 -3.21 22.92
C THR A 29 12.65 -3.84 23.27
N GLU A 30 11.87 -3.15 24.11
CA GLU A 30 10.47 -3.51 24.36
C GLU A 30 9.78 -3.38 23.00
N ASN A 31 9.63 -4.51 22.31
CA ASN A 31 8.92 -4.55 21.04
C ASN A 31 7.51 -4.03 21.33
N LYS A 32 7.12 -2.90 20.75
CA LYS A 32 5.78 -2.33 20.92
C LYS A 32 4.93 -2.76 19.75
N VAL A 33 3.68 -3.17 20.04
CA VAL A 33 2.68 -3.40 18.98
C VAL A 33 2.43 -2.05 18.29
N THR A 34 2.66 -2.00 16.98
CA THR A 34 2.57 -0.75 16.20
C THR A 34 1.38 -0.71 15.24
N HIS A 35 0.73 -1.85 14.99
CA HIS A 35 -0.44 -1.94 14.10
C HIS A 35 -1.31 -3.16 14.43
N SER A 36 -2.60 -3.06 14.14
CA SER A 36 -3.62 -4.09 14.36
C SER A 36 -4.49 -4.23 13.12
N GLU A 37 -4.50 -5.41 12.50
CA GLU A 37 -5.34 -5.71 11.33
C GLU A 37 -6.30 -6.87 11.62
N PHE A 38 -7.58 -6.68 11.27
CA PHE A 38 -8.58 -7.73 11.34
C PHE A 38 -8.41 -8.68 10.15
N TYR A 39 -7.96 -9.90 10.43
CA TYR A 39 -7.88 -10.94 9.42
C TYR A 39 -9.21 -11.69 9.36
N TYR A 40 -9.97 -11.38 8.31
CA TYR A 40 -11.03 -12.25 7.84
C TYR A 40 -10.37 -13.36 7.05
N SER A 41 -10.65 -14.62 7.40
CA SER A 41 -10.14 -15.84 6.72
C SER A 41 -9.93 -15.59 5.23
N GLU A 42 -8.75 -15.93 4.69
CA GLU A 42 -8.33 -15.65 3.30
C GLU A 42 -9.54 -15.56 2.38
N ALA A 43 -10.04 -14.34 2.15
CA ALA A 43 -11.02 -14.16 1.11
C ALA A 43 -10.34 -14.68 -0.15
N ASP A 44 -11.00 -15.57 -0.88
CA ASP A 44 -10.42 -16.13 -2.08
C ASP A 44 -10.23 -14.99 -3.10
N TYR A 45 -9.02 -14.43 -3.12
CA TYR A 45 -8.63 -13.33 -3.99
C TYR A 45 -8.30 -13.82 -5.40
N SER A 46 -8.44 -15.12 -5.70
CA SER A 46 -8.23 -15.67 -7.04
C SER A 46 -9.08 -14.95 -8.08
N ALA A 47 -10.30 -14.56 -7.73
CA ALA A 47 -11.19 -13.84 -8.62
C ALA A 47 -10.70 -12.40 -8.94
N ALA A 48 -9.84 -11.80 -8.10
CA ALA A 48 -9.18 -10.53 -8.40
C ALA A 48 -7.95 -10.77 -9.29
N ASP A 49 -7.15 -11.80 -8.99
CA ASP A 49 -5.96 -12.16 -9.78
C ASP A 49 -6.34 -12.56 -11.22
N GLU A 50 -7.39 -13.37 -11.38
CA GLU A 50 -7.93 -13.75 -12.69
C GLU A 50 -8.41 -12.54 -13.49
N TYR A 51 -9.09 -11.60 -12.83
CA TYR A 51 -9.54 -10.37 -13.46
C TYR A 51 -8.35 -9.53 -13.94
N LEU A 52 -7.35 -9.31 -13.09
CA LEU A 52 -6.18 -8.50 -13.44
C LEU A 52 -5.40 -9.15 -14.60
N ARG A 53 -5.19 -10.46 -14.56
CA ARG A 53 -4.53 -11.20 -15.66
C ARG A 53 -5.29 -11.05 -16.97
N ALA A 54 -6.63 -11.16 -16.94
CA ALA A 54 -7.48 -10.99 -18.12
C ALA A 54 -7.45 -9.55 -18.67
N ASN A 55 -7.12 -8.56 -17.84
CA ASN A 55 -7.05 -7.14 -18.19
C ASN A 55 -5.62 -6.61 -18.38
N GLY A 56 -4.68 -7.51 -18.71
CA GLY A 56 -3.35 -7.16 -19.20
C GLY A 56 -2.30 -6.83 -18.15
N TYR A 57 -2.61 -7.00 -16.86
CA TYR A 57 -1.62 -6.75 -15.80
C TYR A 57 -0.54 -7.84 -15.83
N PRO A 58 0.75 -7.47 -15.68
CA PRO A 58 1.83 -8.44 -15.65
C PRO A 58 1.79 -9.27 -14.36
N GLU A 59 2.27 -10.51 -14.42
CA GLU A 59 2.36 -11.40 -13.23
C GLU A 59 3.19 -10.77 -12.11
N SER A 60 4.22 -9.99 -12.44
CA SER A 60 5.02 -9.26 -11.45
C SER A 60 4.19 -8.23 -10.68
N PHE A 61 3.17 -7.62 -11.28
CA PHE A 61 2.23 -6.75 -10.56
C PHE A 61 1.34 -7.58 -9.65
N ILE A 62 0.68 -8.61 -10.19
CA ILE A 62 -0.26 -9.47 -9.44
C ILE A 62 0.42 -10.11 -8.21
N ALA A 63 1.67 -10.55 -8.36
CA ALA A 63 2.43 -11.19 -7.30
C ALA A 63 2.89 -10.21 -6.21
N ASN A 64 3.11 -8.93 -6.53
CA ASN A 64 3.69 -7.94 -5.62
C ASN A 64 2.68 -6.96 -5.02
N THR A 65 1.48 -6.87 -5.60
CA THR A 65 0.42 -5.97 -5.13
C THR A 65 -0.45 -6.61 -4.06
N GLY A 66 -0.78 -5.83 -3.02
CA GLY A 66 -1.64 -6.27 -1.93
C GLY A 66 -3.07 -6.62 -2.37
N ASN A 67 -3.70 -7.52 -1.64
CA ASN A 67 -4.99 -8.09 -2.01
C ASN A 67 -6.13 -7.07 -2.02
N GLN A 68 -6.08 -6.05 -1.15
CA GLN A 68 -7.09 -4.99 -1.14
C GLN A 68 -6.95 -4.09 -2.35
N THR A 69 -5.73 -3.74 -2.74
CA THR A 69 -5.46 -3.02 -3.99
C THR A 69 -5.98 -3.81 -5.19
N LYS A 70 -5.68 -5.10 -5.30
CA LYS A 70 -6.17 -5.94 -6.41
C LYS A 70 -7.70 -5.99 -6.47
N THR A 71 -8.35 -6.10 -5.32
CA THR A 71 -9.81 -6.10 -5.19
C THR A 71 -10.42 -4.76 -5.58
N ALA A 72 -9.80 -3.65 -5.18
CA ALA A 72 -10.23 -2.30 -5.54
C ALA A 72 -10.14 -2.07 -7.05
N LEU A 73 -9.03 -2.45 -7.68
CA LEU A 73 -8.84 -2.36 -9.14
C LEU A 73 -9.89 -3.16 -9.90
N LYS A 74 -10.17 -4.41 -9.47
CA LYS A 74 -11.25 -5.21 -10.04
C LYS A 74 -12.62 -4.53 -9.89
N THR A 75 -12.93 -4.05 -8.69
CA THR A 75 -14.22 -3.42 -8.38
C THR A 75 -14.44 -2.16 -9.21
N ALA A 76 -13.37 -1.40 -9.46
CA ALA A 76 -13.38 -0.21 -10.28
C ALA A 76 -13.44 -0.49 -11.80
N GLY A 77 -13.36 -1.76 -12.23
CA GLY A 77 -13.27 -2.08 -13.65
C GLY A 77 -11.95 -1.62 -14.29
N ALA A 78 -10.88 -1.50 -13.50
CA ALA A 78 -9.61 -0.96 -13.98
C ALA A 78 -8.88 -1.93 -14.91
N VAL A 79 -8.22 -1.42 -15.93
CA VAL A 79 -7.40 -2.18 -16.89
C VAL A 79 -5.95 -1.71 -16.87
N TYR A 80 -5.01 -2.61 -17.17
CA TYR A 80 -3.60 -2.23 -17.25
C TYR A 80 -3.38 -1.20 -18.36
N ASN A 81 -2.60 -0.16 -18.06
CA ASN A 81 -2.23 0.85 -19.05
C ASN A 81 -0.72 0.94 -19.27
N ALA A 82 0.05 1.18 -18.20
CA ALA A 82 1.50 1.32 -18.28
C ALA A 82 2.17 0.96 -16.96
N SER A 83 3.45 0.58 -16.99
CA SER A 83 4.25 0.39 -15.79
C SER A 83 5.73 0.71 -16.04
N ALA A 84 6.40 1.22 -15.03
CA ALA A 84 7.85 1.36 -15.00
C ALA A 84 8.36 0.69 -13.73
N SER A 85 9.45 -0.04 -13.87
CA SER A 85 10.09 -0.73 -12.77
C SER A 85 11.56 -0.33 -12.70
N ARG A 86 12.08 -0.32 -11.47
CA ARG A 86 13.50 -0.29 -11.22
C ARG A 86 13.83 -1.45 -10.29
N GLU A 87 14.54 -2.40 -10.87
CA GLU A 87 15.28 -3.40 -10.11
C GLU A 87 16.68 -2.83 -9.93
N ASP A 88 17.22 -2.82 -8.71
CA ASP A 88 18.57 -2.34 -8.48
C ASP A 88 19.61 -3.24 -9.18
N ALA A 89 19.90 -2.93 -10.43
CA ALA A 89 21.15 -3.31 -11.10
C ALA A 89 22.18 -2.20 -10.83
N TYR A 90 22.77 -2.26 -9.63
CA TYR A 90 24.14 -1.85 -9.28
C TYR A 90 24.94 -1.11 -10.38
N ASN A 91 25.11 0.23 -10.27
CA ASN A 91 26.33 0.95 -10.72
C ASN A 91 26.35 2.50 -10.57
N GLU A 92 25.87 3.08 -9.46
CA GLU A 92 26.27 4.47 -9.14
C GLU A 92 26.81 4.60 -7.71
N SER A 93 28.09 4.97 -7.66
CA SER A 93 29.03 4.90 -6.54
C SER A 93 28.77 5.91 -5.41
N THR A 94 27.61 6.57 -5.38
CA THR A 94 27.29 7.59 -4.37
C THR A 94 26.18 7.17 -3.39
N TYR A 95 25.35 6.18 -3.73
CA TYR A 95 24.19 5.77 -2.93
C TYR A 95 24.12 4.26 -2.61
N SER A 96 25.06 3.46 -3.12
CA SER A 96 25.02 1.99 -3.19
C SER A 96 24.93 1.22 -1.86
N GLY A 97 25.03 1.89 -0.71
CA GLY A 97 24.85 1.26 0.61
C GLY A 97 23.49 1.52 1.27
N ARG A 98 22.68 2.47 0.77
CA ARG A 98 21.55 3.03 1.54
C ARG A 98 20.19 2.40 1.22
N TRP A 99 19.97 1.97 -0.03
CA TRP A 99 18.78 1.22 -0.44
C TRP A 99 19.13 -0.20 -0.87
N ASN A 100 20.10 -0.81 -0.18
CA ASN A 100 20.48 -2.18 -0.46
C ASN A 100 19.24 -3.10 -0.40
N GLY A 101 19.06 -3.92 -1.44
CA GLY A 101 17.94 -4.85 -1.54
C GLY A 101 16.58 -4.20 -1.85
N PHE A 102 16.53 -2.89 -2.14
CA PHE A 102 15.29 -2.22 -2.52
C PHE A 102 14.95 -2.46 -4.00
N SER A 103 13.66 -2.62 -4.29
CA SER A 103 13.14 -2.62 -5.65
C SER A 103 11.77 -2.00 -5.65
N TYR A 104 11.40 -1.37 -6.77
CA TYR A 104 10.06 -0.80 -6.90
C TYR A 104 9.54 -0.89 -8.34
N SER A 105 8.22 -0.78 -8.45
CA SER A 105 7.52 -0.52 -9.69
C SER A 105 6.37 0.42 -9.45
N ILE A 106 6.07 1.25 -10.42
CA ILE A 106 4.87 2.07 -10.47
C ILE A 106 4.04 1.64 -11.67
N THR A 107 2.74 1.47 -11.46
CA THR A 107 1.78 1.02 -12.47
C THR A 107 0.63 2.00 -12.56
N VAL A 108 0.27 2.36 -13.79
CA VAL A 108 -0.93 3.14 -14.11
C VAL A 108 -2.01 2.16 -14.58
N SER A 109 -3.14 2.20 -13.90
CA SER A 109 -4.34 1.45 -14.26
C SER A 109 -5.44 2.40 -14.69
N ASP A 110 -6.10 2.12 -15.81
CA ASP A 110 -7.16 2.95 -16.35
C ASP A 110 -8.53 2.45 -15.91
N ALA A 111 -9.31 3.31 -15.26
CA ALA A 111 -10.68 3.05 -14.82
C ALA A 111 -11.62 4.17 -15.31
N SER A 112 -11.29 4.78 -16.44
CA SER A 112 -11.99 5.94 -16.97
C SER A 112 -13.38 5.58 -17.47
N ASP A 113 -14.33 6.49 -17.21
CA ASP A 113 -15.68 6.42 -17.73
C ASP A 113 -15.82 7.37 -18.93
N LYS A 114 -15.95 6.78 -20.12
CA LYS A 114 -16.10 7.54 -21.37
C LYS A 114 -17.48 8.13 -21.54
N GLU A 115 -18.51 7.56 -20.92
CA GLU A 115 -19.88 8.07 -21.03
C GLU A 115 -20.02 9.38 -20.23
N ASP A 116 -19.39 9.41 -19.05
CA ASP A 116 -19.40 10.57 -18.16
C ASP A 116 -18.25 11.58 -18.41
N ASN A 117 -17.41 11.33 -19.42
CA ASN A 117 -16.18 12.09 -19.72
C ASN A 117 -15.27 12.27 -18.49
N VAL A 118 -15.09 11.19 -17.74
CA VAL A 118 -14.24 11.15 -16.55
C VAL A 118 -13.01 10.31 -16.86
N SER A 119 -11.84 10.94 -16.84
CA SER A 119 -10.58 10.18 -16.81
C SER A 119 -10.26 9.83 -15.37
N LYS A 120 -10.25 8.53 -15.04
CA LYS A 120 -9.91 8.03 -13.71
C LYS A 120 -8.76 7.04 -13.83
N LYS A 121 -7.72 7.26 -13.04
CA LYS A 121 -6.51 6.44 -13.03
C LYS A 121 -6.19 5.99 -11.61
N TYR A 122 -5.71 4.76 -11.48
CA TYR A 122 -5.07 4.29 -10.25
C TYR A 122 -3.57 4.24 -10.47
N LEU A 123 -2.82 4.93 -9.60
CA LEU A 123 -1.37 4.91 -9.56
C LEU A 123 -0.96 4.02 -8.39
N THR A 124 -0.36 2.87 -8.69
CA THR A 124 0.07 1.89 -7.69
C THR A 124 1.59 1.81 -7.68
N LEU A 125 2.19 2.24 -6.57
CA LEU A 125 3.58 1.99 -6.22
C LEU A 125 3.66 0.65 -5.49
N ASN A 126 4.36 -0.32 -6.06
CA ASN A 126 4.79 -1.53 -5.36
C ASN A 126 6.28 -1.39 -5.01
N TRP A 127 6.66 -1.81 -3.82
CA TRP A 127 8.06 -1.93 -3.43
C TRP A 127 8.34 -3.23 -2.68
N ALA A 128 9.60 -3.65 -2.69
CA ALA A 128 10.11 -4.74 -1.88
C ALA A 128 11.48 -4.42 -1.33
N TRP A 129 11.73 -4.88 -0.11
CA TRP A 129 13.02 -4.88 0.56
C TRP A 129 13.46 -6.31 0.80
N ASN A 130 14.63 -6.66 0.26
CA ASN A 130 15.22 -8.00 0.32
C ASN A 130 16.56 -8.02 1.08
N ALA A 131 16.79 -7.03 1.95
CA ALA A 131 17.96 -6.88 2.79
C ALA A 131 17.63 -5.98 3.99
N GLU A 132 18.54 -5.88 4.95
CA GLU A 132 18.35 -5.00 6.11
C GLU A 132 18.25 -3.53 5.65
N ARG A 133 17.18 -2.85 6.08
CA ARG A 133 16.92 -1.44 5.73
C ARG A 133 17.77 -0.50 6.56
N SER A 134 18.47 0.42 5.89
CA SER A 134 19.44 1.31 6.57
C SER A 134 18.85 2.58 7.20
N SER A 135 17.61 2.98 6.88
CA SER A 135 16.97 4.20 7.40
C SER A 135 15.44 4.06 7.59
N PRO A 136 14.84 4.56 8.70
CA PRO A 136 13.39 4.50 8.97
C PRO A 136 12.50 5.43 8.14
N ASN A 137 13.06 6.48 7.53
CA ASN A 137 12.29 7.66 7.11
C ASN A 137 12.28 7.92 5.60
N ASP A 138 12.29 6.87 4.79
CA ASP A 138 12.15 7.04 3.33
C ASP A 138 10.77 7.59 2.95
N ILE A 139 10.75 8.52 1.99
CA ILE A 139 9.55 9.15 1.46
C ILE A 139 9.45 8.90 -0.02
N ALA A 140 8.32 8.33 -0.41
CA ALA A 140 7.91 8.22 -1.81
C ALA A 140 7.04 9.41 -2.18
N ILE A 141 7.34 10.01 -3.33
CA ILE A 141 6.54 11.06 -3.95
C ILE A 141 6.06 10.55 -5.30
N ILE A 142 4.74 10.52 -5.47
CA ILE A 142 4.08 10.21 -6.75
C ILE A 142 3.58 11.55 -7.32
N GLU A 143 4.32 12.08 -8.29
CA GLU A 143 3.91 13.27 -9.04
C GLU A 143 2.97 12.84 -10.17
N HIS A 144 1.91 13.61 -10.37
CA HIS A 144 0.95 13.39 -11.44
C HIS A 144 0.55 14.73 -12.05
N ASP A 145 -0.11 14.68 -13.21
CA ASP A 145 -0.61 15.88 -13.86
C ASP A 145 -1.54 16.68 -12.91
N PRO A 146 -1.30 18.00 -12.69
CA PRO A 146 -2.12 18.85 -11.82
C PRO A 146 -3.60 18.95 -12.20
N LEU A 147 -3.97 18.57 -13.43
CA LEU A 147 -5.36 18.50 -13.88
C LEU A 147 -6.15 17.37 -13.22
N PHE A 148 -5.46 16.38 -12.64
CA PHE A 148 -6.09 15.29 -11.92
C PHE A 148 -6.16 15.60 -10.42
N ALA A 149 -7.36 15.48 -9.86
CA ALA A 149 -7.58 15.57 -8.43
C ALA A 149 -7.39 14.20 -7.76
N VAL A 150 -6.70 14.18 -6.60
CA VAL A 150 -6.51 12.96 -5.80
C VAL A 150 -7.78 12.62 -5.02
N SER A 151 -8.21 11.37 -5.09
CA SER A 151 -9.31 10.83 -4.29
C SER A 151 -8.77 10.20 -3.00
N LEU A 152 -8.72 10.99 -1.92
CA LEU A 152 -8.16 10.53 -0.63
C LEU A 152 -8.91 9.34 -0.04
N SER A 153 -10.22 9.22 -0.29
CA SER A 153 -11.04 8.10 0.22
C SER A 153 -10.72 6.76 -0.44
N GLU A 154 -10.03 6.75 -1.58
CA GLU A 154 -9.69 5.55 -2.34
C GLU A 154 -8.23 5.15 -2.20
N MET A 155 -7.49 5.81 -1.31
CA MET A 155 -6.10 5.45 -1.05
C MET A 155 -6.02 4.12 -0.29
N ILE A 156 -5.03 3.30 -0.65
CA ILE A 156 -4.77 2.01 -0.02
C ILE A 156 -3.28 1.90 0.23
N LEU A 157 -2.89 1.57 1.46
CA LEU A 157 -1.53 1.22 1.83
C LEU A 157 -1.52 -0.18 2.43
N GLU A 158 -0.74 -1.07 1.85
CA GLU A 158 -0.57 -2.45 2.30
C GLU A 158 0.89 -2.76 2.54
N ILE A 159 1.19 -3.48 3.63
CA ILE A 159 2.50 -4.08 3.87
C ILE A 159 2.30 -5.58 4.08
N SER A 160 3.03 -6.35 3.30
CA SER A 160 3.01 -7.81 3.31
C SER A 160 4.40 -8.37 3.54
N GLY A 161 4.45 -9.53 4.17
CA GLY A 161 5.70 -10.26 4.36
C GLY A 161 5.45 -11.58 5.04
N THR A 162 6.47 -12.10 5.71
CA THR A 162 6.38 -13.28 6.56
C THR A 162 6.72 -12.89 7.99
N GLY A 163 5.81 -13.19 8.92
CA GLY A 163 5.94 -12.88 10.34
C GLY A 163 6.03 -14.16 11.18
N GLN A 164 6.81 -14.07 12.26
CA GLN A 164 6.98 -15.13 13.25
C GLN A 164 6.20 -14.76 14.53
N LEU A 165 5.37 -15.68 15.01
CA LEU A 165 4.56 -15.51 16.21
C LEU A 165 5.47 -15.27 17.42
N GLN A 166 5.19 -14.21 18.18
CA GLN A 166 5.88 -13.87 19.43
C GLN A 166 4.96 -14.14 20.63
N GLU A 167 3.70 -13.73 20.51
CA GLU A 167 2.70 -13.88 21.55
C GLU A 167 1.36 -14.26 20.92
N SER A 168 0.53 -15.00 21.67
CA SER A 168 -0.83 -15.29 21.25
C SER A 168 -1.81 -15.09 22.40
N VAL A 169 -2.99 -14.61 22.05
CA VAL A 169 -4.15 -14.58 22.94
C VAL A 169 -5.23 -15.40 22.28
N ILE A 170 -5.60 -16.50 22.94
CA ILE A 170 -6.70 -17.37 22.53
C ILE A 170 -7.76 -17.30 23.63
N PRO A 171 -8.89 -16.62 23.37
CA PRO A 171 -9.98 -16.56 24.31
C PRO A 171 -10.51 -17.95 24.67
N PRO A 172 -10.96 -18.19 25.91
CA PRO A 172 -11.43 -19.51 26.36
C PRO A 172 -12.60 -20.09 25.55
N ASP A 173 -13.37 -19.21 24.92
CA ASP A 173 -14.53 -19.46 24.07
C ASP A 173 -14.18 -19.62 22.57
N SER A 174 -12.92 -19.41 22.19
CA SER A 174 -12.43 -19.63 20.84
C SER A 174 -12.42 -21.12 20.49
N GLN A 175 -12.79 -21.43 19.24
CA GLN A 175 -12.63 -22.78 18.67
C GLN A 175 -11.19 -23.07 18.23
N ALA A 176 -10.31 -22.07 18.24
CA ALA A 176 -8.91 -22.24 17.86
C ALA A 176 -8.12 -22.92 18.99
N ALA A 177 -7.46 -24.04 18.69
CA ALA A 177 -6.58 -24.72 19.65
C ALA A 177 -5.20 -24.04 19.76
N SER A 178 -4.73 -23.43 18.67
CA SER A 178 -3.46 -22.69 18.60
C SER A 178 -3.51 -21.70 17.43
N LEU A 179 -2.63 -20.69 17.46
CA LEU A 179 -2.39 -19.82 16.31
C LEU A 179 -1.17 -20.29 15.51
N PRO A 180 -1.06 -19.96 14.21
CA PRO A 180 0.08 -20.39 13.40
C PRO A 180 1.37 -19.69 13.84
N GLU A 181 2.43 -20.47 14.02
CA GLU A 181 3.79 -20.01 14.38
C GLU A 181 4.38 -19.08 13.32
N THR A 182 4.06 -19.33 12.04
CA THR A 182 4.47 -18.48 10.91
C THR A 182 3.23 -18.04 10.16
N GLN A 183 3.20 -16.77 9.75
CA GLN A 183 2.15 -16.20 8.93
C GLN A 183 2.72 -15.41 7.76
N THR A 184 2.16 -15.63 6.57
CA THR A 184 2.53 -14.88 5.36
C THR A 184 1.30 -14.12 4.86
N GLY A 185 1.52 -12.91 4.32
CA GLY A 185 0.47 -12.08 3.74
C GLY A 185 0.51 -10.65 4.28
N THR A 186 -0.62 -9.96 4.19
CA THR A 186 -0.77 -8.59 4.70
C THR A 186 -0.73 -8.59 6.24
N PHE A 187 0.01 -7.62 6.76
CA PHE A 187 0.12 -7.31 8.19
C PHE A 187 -0.22 -5.85 8.51
N VAL A 188 -0.16 -4.97 7.51
CA VAL A 188 -0.60 -3.58 7.62
C VAL A 188 -1.55 -3.29 6.49
N LEU A 189 -2.74 -2.81 6.81
CA LEU A 189 -3.70 -2.27 5.87
C LEU A 189 -4.22 -0.95 6.39
N LEU A 190 -3.93 0.12 5.66
CA LEU A 190 -4.54 1.43 5.88
C LEU A 190 -5.31 1.82 4.63
N GLN A 191 -6.46 2.45 4.83
CA GLN A 191 -7.33 2.91 3.77
C GLN A 191 -7.82 4.33 4.04
N GLY A 192 -8.00 5.08 2.96
CA GLY A 192 -8.59 6.40 2.99
C GLY A 192 -7.78 7.40 3.82
N GLU A 193 -8.52 8.19 4.61
CA GLU A 193 -7.98 9.25 5.48
C GLU A 193 -7.12 8.73 6.65
N ASN A 194 -7.05 7.41 6.86
CA ASN A 194 -6.16 6.82 7.87
C ASN A 194 -4.68 6.80 7.42
N ILE A 195 -4.41 7.04 6.13
CA ILE A 195 -3.07 7.12 5.59
C ILE A 195 -2.58 8.56 5.73
N SER A 196 -1.49 8.75 6.48
CA SER A 196 -0.85 10.06 6.59
C SER A 196 -0.10 10.38 5.30
N VAL A 197 -0.68 11.24 4.48
CA VAL A 197 -0.08 11.76 3.25
C VAL A 197 0.03 13.28 3.30
N SER A 198 1.01 13.83 2.60
CA SER A 198 1.03 15.25 2.23
C SER A 198 0.66 15.35 0.76
N THR A 199 -0.29 16.22 0.43
CA THR A 199 -0.68 16.49 -0.96
C THR A 199 -0.43 17.95 -1.27
N ALA A 200 0.29 18.23 -2.34
CA ALA A 200 0.29 19.57 -2.93
C ALA A 200 0.14 19.48 -4.45
N PRO A 201 -0.63 20.40 -5.07
CA PRO A 201 -0.90 20.36 -6.51
C PRO A 201 0.35 20.33 -7.40
N GLU A 202 1.47 20.87 -6.90
CA GLU A 202 2.73 20.97 -7.67
C GLU A 202 3.76 19.90 -7.30
N SER A 203 3.61 19.20 -6.16
CA SER A 203 4.58 18.20 -5.68
C SER A 203 4.01 16.77 -5.60
N GLY A 204 2.75 16.57 -6.02
CA GLY A 204 2.11 15.26 -6.02
C GLY A 204 1.68 14.77 -4.64
N VAL A 205 1.68 13.46 -4.47
CA VAL A 205 1.33 12.78 -3.21
C VAL A 205 2.59 12.23 -2.56
N GLU A 206 2.90 12.75 -1.37
CA GLU A 206 3.99 12.25 -0.53
C GLU A 206 3.47 11.25 0.49
N VAL A 207 4.11 10.09 0.55
CA VAL A 207 3.84 9.04 1.53
C VAL A 207 5.15 8.58 2.17
N GLN A 208 5.14 8.42 3.49
CA GLN A 208 6.26 7.80 4.20
C GLN A 208 6.20 6.28 3.99
N ILE A 209 7.31 5.67 3.54
CA ILE A 209 7.42 4.22 3.43
C ILE A 209 7.67 3.65 4.83
N PRO A 210 6.70 2.94 5.44
CA PRO A 210 6.84 2.53 6.83
C PRO A 210 7.98 1.54 7.02
N GLN A 211 8.80 1.71 8.05
CA GLN A 211 9.71 0.68 8.51
C GLN A 211 8.93 -0.29 9.38
N VAL A 212 8.91 -1.56 8.96
CA VAL A 212 8.24 -2.65 9.67
C VAL A 212 9.22 -3.69 10.21
N GLY A 213 10.50 -3.59 9.84
CA GLY A 213 11.55 -4.39 10.46
C GLY A 213 11.64 -4.06 11.96
N GLY A 214 11.61 -5.10 12.80
CA GLY A 214 11.64 -4.97 14.26
C GLY A 214 10.29 -4.61 14.87
N CYS A 215 9.25 -4.42 14.06
CA CYS A 215 7.91 -4.10 14.54
C CYS A 215 7.11 -5.37 14.86
N MET A 216 6.43 -5.35 16.01
CA MET A 216 5.40 -6.34 16.32
C MET A 216 4.03 -5.87 15.81
N LEU A 217 3.32 -6.77 15.14
CA LEU A 217 2.06 -6.51 14.44
C LEU A 217 1.00 -7.50 14.93
N ASN A 218 -0.17 -6.99 15.33
CA ASN A 218 -1.28 -7.83 15.75
C ASN A 218 -2.10 -8.29 14.55
N LYS A 219 -2.31 -9.60 14.47
CA LYS A 219 -3.19 -10.24 13.48
C LYS A 219 -4.31 -10.99 14.19
N TYR A 220 -5.54 -10.56 13.95
CA TYR A 220 -6.74 -11.12 14.61
C TYR A 220 -7.39 -12.18 13.73
N PHE A 221 -7.57 -13.39 14.24
CA PHE A 221 -8.14 -14.51 13.49
C PHE A 221 -9.62 -14.69 13.85
N ALA A 222 -10.52 -14.09 13.08
CA ALA A 222 -11.95 -14.21 13.31
C ALA A 222 -12.63 -15.10 12.25
N PRO A 223 -13.49 -16.05 12.64
CA PRO A 223 -14.40 -16.70 11.69
C PRO A 223 -15.58 -15.80 11.31
N SER A 224 -15.86 -14.71 12.05
CA SER A 224 -16.95 -13.77 11.78
C SER A 224 -16.80 -12.45 12.58
N PRO A 225 -17.21 -11.28 12.05
CA PRO A 225 -17.17 -9.98 12.74
C PRO A 225 -18.10 -9.82 13.97
N ALA A 226 -18.75 -10.88 14.45
CA ALA A 226 -19.77 -10.82 15.50
C ALA A 226 -19.28 -11.22 16.91
N ASP A 227 -18.09 -11.81 17.05
CA ASP A 227 -17.59 -12.28 18.36
C ASP A 227 -16.73 -11.24 19.07
N SER A 228 -17.07 -10.97 20.33
CA SER A 228 -16.40 -9.98 21.19
C SER A 228 -15.01 -10.39 21.69
N SER A 229 -14.58 -11.62 21.39
CA SER A 229 -13.34 -12.24 21.85
C SER A 229 -12.65 -12.97 20.69
N MET A 230 -11.95 -12.21 19.84
CA MET A 230 -11.22 -12.79 18.72
C MET A 230 -9.83 -13.23 19.16
N PRO A 231 -9.38 -14.46 18.82
CA PRO A 231 -7.99 -14.83 19.04
C PRO A 231 -7.08 -13.97 18.17
N TYR A 232 -5.95 -13.55 18.70
CA TYR A 232 -4.96 -12.77 17.95
C TYR A 232 -3.55 -13.19 18.27
N GLY A 233 -2.68 -13.06 17.28
CA GLY A 233 -1.25 -13.28 17.40
C GLY A 233 -0.50 -11.97 17.22
N THR A 234 0.54 -11.78 18.01
CA THR A 234 1.53 -10.73 17.84
C THR A 234 2.68 -11.31 17.03
N TYR A 235 2.95 -10.78 15.83
CA TYR A 235 3.96 -11.30 14.91
C TYR A 235 5.09 -10.31 14.71
N LEU A 236 6.33 -10.81 14.71
CA LEU A 236 7.51 -10.06 14.28
C LEU A 236 7.75 -10.31 12.79
N LEU A 237 7.69 -9.26 11.98
CA LEU A 237 7.93 -9.36 10.54
C LEU A 237 9.43 -9.49 10.25
N ASN A 238 9.80 -10.35 9.29
CA ASN A 238 11.18 -10.43 8.80
C ASN A 238 11.62 -9.10 8.19
N GLU A 239 12.65 -8.49 8.78
CA GLU A 239 13.15 -7.16 8.41
C GLU A 239 13.76 -7.14 7.00
N ASP A 240 14.32 -8.28 6.59
CA ASP A 240 15.03 -8.45 5.32
C ASP A 240 14.13 -8.95 4.19
N GLN A 241 12.83 -9.14 4.43
CA GLN A 241 11.94 -9.71 3.43
C GLN A 241 10.49 -9.24 3.63
N TYR A 242 10.22 -8.02 3.17
CA TYR A 242 8.88 -7.47 3.14
C TYR A 242 8.64 -6.66 1.86
N ARG A 243 7.37 -6.50 1.53
CA ARG A 243 6.90 -5.72 0.40
C ARG A 243 5.74 -4.85 0.81
N GLY A 244 5.46 -3.83 0.02
CA GLY A 244 4.24 -3.07 0.18
C GLY A 244 3.71 -2.53 -1.12
N SER A 245 2.46 -2.09 -1.07
CA SER A 245 1.80 -1.39 -2.16
C SER A 245 1.09 -0.17 -1.63
N PHE A 246 1.27 0.95 -2.32
CA PHE A 246 0.56 2.19 -2.07
C PHE A 246 -0.17 2.59 -3.35
N THR A 247 -1.48 2.73 -3.26
CA THR A 247 -2.35 3.04 -4.39
C THR A 247 -3.11 4.32 -4.12
N ILE A 248 -3.11 5.21 -5.11
CA ILE A 248 -3.94 6.42 -5.14
C ILE A 248 -4.82 6.40 -6.38
N ALA A 249 -6.06 6.88 -6.23
CA ALA A 249 -6.92 7.18 -7.37
C ALA A 249 -6.82 8.68 -7.69
N VAL A 250 -6.65 8.99 -8.97
CA VAL A 250 -6.62 10.36 -9.47
C VAL A 250 -7.64 10.51 -10.59
N THR A 251 -8.38 11.62 -10.57
CA THR A 251 -9.53 11.84 -11.46
C THR A 251 -9.47 13.22 -12.11
N CYS A 252 -9.63 13.26 -13.42
CA CYS A 252 -9.84 14.48 -14.18
C CYS A 252 -11.24 14.45 -14.79
N HIS A 253 -12.02 15.52 -14.58
CA HIS A 253 -13.29 15.72 -15.27
C HIS A 253 -13.05 16.65 -16.45
N ASP A 254 -13.07 16.12 -17.67
CA ASP A 254 -12.99 16.94 -18.86
C ASP A 254 -14.40 17.15 -19.45
N LYS A 255 -14.87 18.39 -19.50
CA LYS A 255 -16.13 18.74 -20.18
C LYS A 255 -15.95 18.91 -21.69
N SER A 256 -14.71 18.93 -22.19
CA SER A 256 -14.39 19.29 -23.58
C SER A 256 -14.10 18.11 -24.51
N GLY A 257 -13.92 16.90 -23.96
CA GLY A 257 -13.79 15.66 -24.73
C GLY A 257 -12.46 15.54 -25.49
N ASP A 258 -11.46 16.37 -25.18
CA ASP A 258 -10.16 16.36 -25.83
C ASP A 258 -9.03 16.02 -24.84
N LEU A 259 -9.08 14.79 -24.34
CA LEU A 259 -8.06 14.19 -23.48
C LEU A 259 -6.69 14.04 -24.17
N SER A 260 -6.58 14.35 -25.47
CA SER A 260 -5.31 14.30 -26.21
C SER A 260 -4.37 15.46 -25.86
N ALA A 261 -4.90 16.54 -25.26
CA ALA A 261 -4.11 17.70 -24.84
C ALA A 261 -3.46 17.53 -23.44
N ALA A 262 -3.94 16.58 -22.62
CA ALA A 262 -3.37 16.28 -21.30
C ALA A 262 -2.06 15.43 -21.36
N ALA A 263 -1.68 14.96 -22.56
CA ALA A 263 -0.41 14.27 -22.79
C ALA A 263 0.79 15.22 -22.93
N ALA A 264 0.61 16.53 -22.70
CA ALA A 264 1.66 17.55 -22.78
C ALA A 264 2.62 17.48 -21.58
N CYS A 265 3.40 16.39 -21.55
CA CYS A 265 4.73 16.20 -20.97
C CYS A 265 5.18 17.26 -19.95
N PHE A 266 4.97 17.00 -18.66
CA PHE A 266 5.93 17.45 -17.66
C PHE A 266 7.19 16.60 -17.76
N LYS A 267 8.16 17.07 -18.55
CA LYS A 267 9.55 16.59 -18.50
C LYS A 267 10.31 17.49 -17.53
N ILE A 268 10.50 17.03 -16.30
CA ILE A 268 11.60 17.50 -15.48
C ILE A 268 12.48 16.28 -15.22
N PRO A 269 13.66 16.19 -15.86
CA PRO A 269 14.57 15.08 -15.64
C PRO A 269 15.25 15.34 -14.30
N TYR A 270 14.73 14.76 -13.23
CA TYR A 270 15.57 14.36 -12.12
C TYR A 270 15.30 12.89 -11.85
N GLU A 271 16.39 12.15 -11.70
CA GLU A 271 16.48 10.70 -11.67
C GLU A 271 15.51 10.11 -10.65
N HIS A 272 14.50 9.37 -11.11
CA HIS A 272 13.73 8.24 -10.53
C HIS A 272 12.48 8.07 -11.48
N GLY A 273 11.90 6.86 -11.60
CA GLY A 273 11.15 6.41 -12.81
C GLY A 273 10.07 7.35 -13.41
N PHE A 274 9.99 7.41 -14.74
CA PHE A 274 9.02 8.21 -15.52
C PHE A 274 8.01 7.32 -16.26
N LEU A 275 6.73 7.69 -16.24
CA LEU A 275 5.63 6.97 -16.90
C LEU A 275 4.70 7.91 -17.67
N THR A 276 4.28 7.46 -18.84
CA THR A 276 3.23 8.13 -19.64
C THR A 276 2.12 7.14 -19.98
N SER A 277 0.88 7.58 -19.74
CA SER A 277 -0.38 7.05 -20.26
C SER A 277 -0.87 7.94 -21.39
N ASN A 278 -1.92 7.54 -22.10
CA ASN A 278 -2.56 8.32 -23.16
C ASN A 278 -2.99 9.74 -22.73
N ASP A 279 -3.23 9.96 -21.43
CA ASP A 279 -3.84 11.16 -20.87
C ASP A 279 -3.30 11.58 -19.49
N ILE A 280 -2.29 10.87 -18.96
CA ILE A 280 -1.62 11.25 -17.71
C ILE A 280 -0.13 10.97 -17.80
N SER A 281 0.68 11.92 -17.34
CA SER A 281 2.11 11.71 -17.06
C SER A 281 2.30 11.58 -15.55
N CYS A 282 3.15 10.66 -15.14
CA CYS A 282 3.45 10.42 -13.73
C CYS A 282 4.96 10.23 -13.53
N ASN A 283 5.49 10.87 -12.49
CA ASN A 283 6.86 10.66 -12.04
C ASN A 283 6.85 10.06 -10.64
N PHE A 284 7.85 9.25 -10.37
CA PHE A 284 8.09 8.72 -9.04
C PHE A 284 9.45 9.19 -8.54
N ASN A 285 9.47 9.83 -7.38
CA ASN A 285 10.69 10.23 -6.70
C ASN A 285 10.76 9.58 -5.31
N LEU A 286 11.93 9.05 -4.96
CA LEU A 286 12.19 8.48 -3.63
C LEU A 286 13.26 9.31 -2.94
N PHE A 287 12.99 9.74 -1.71
CA PHE A 287 13.90 10.55 -0.91
C PHE A 287 14.21 9.86 0.42
N LEU A 288 15.47 9.93 0.82
CA LEU A 288 15.90 9.66 2.19
C LEU A 288 15.71 10.93 3.02
N LYS A 289 14.97 10.86 4.13
CA LYS A 289 15.00 11.89 5.17
C LYS A 289 15.86 11.47 6.36
#